data_AF-A0A520K271-F1
#
_entry.id   AF-A0A520K271-F1
#
_cell.length_a   1.000
_cell.length_b   1.000
_cell.length_c   1.000
_cell.angle_alpha   90.00
_cell.angle_beta   90.00
_cell.angle_gamma   90.00
#
_symmetry.space_group_name_H-M   'P 1'
#
loop_
_entity.id
_entity.type
_entity.pdbx_description
1 polymer ?
#
loop_
_entity_poly.entity_id
_entity_poly.type
_entity_poly.pdbx_seq_one_letter_code
_entity_poly.pdbx_strand_id
1 'polypeptide(L)'
;MQSSELASRISEWIKERVVEAGAQGIVLGMSGGLDSSVTAVLCKRAFPDTTLGLIMPCLSSEEDITHANLIASKFHIATKVIDLSDIFKSFLNLLEDEDYDRSVRGPISLAVANLKPRLRMICLYYFANTLNYLVVGTGNKSEIAIGYFTKYGDGAVDLLPLGDLLKTEERKLAAELEIPEEIIAKVPTAGLWAGQTDEGEIGMSYEVLDGIIAALERGEVSSIHRKFEPVMVERVKRMMEKSRHKREKIPVFKQS
;
A
#
# COMPACT_ATOMS: atom_id res chain seq x y z
N MET A 1 12.78 26.08 4.96
CA MET A 1 12.33 24.75 4.52
C MET A 1 11.58 24.10 5.69
N GLN A 2 10.32 24.49 5.90
CA GLN A 2 9.46 23.74 6.82
C GLN A 2 8.75 22.69 5.99
N SER A 3 9.04 21.42 6.28
CA SER A 3 8.12 20.32 6.00
C SER A 3 6.69 20.75 6.36
N SER A 4 5.69 20.43 5.53
CA SER A 4 4.30 20.75 5.86
C SER A 4 3.93 20.24 7.25
N GLU A 5 3.07 20.98 7.94
CA GLU A 5 2.62 20.64 9.30
C GLU A 5 2.13 19.19 9.37
N LEU A 6 1.47 18.71 8.31
CA LEU A 6 0.98 17.34 8.21
C LEU A 6 2.11 16.30 8.17
N ALA A 7 3.11 16.47 7.29
CA ALA A 7 4.23 15.53 7.22
C ALA A 7 4.99 15.41 8.56
N SER A 8 5.17 16.54 9.26
CA SER A 8 5.80 16.59 10.57
C SER A 8 4.95 15.86 11.62
N ARG A 9 3.63 16.09 11.63
CA ARG A 9 2.69 15.42 12.53
C ARG A 9 2.64 13.91 12.31
N ILE A 10 2.63 13.46 11.04
CA ILE A 10 2.64 12.02 10.73
C ILE A 10 3.96 11.38 11.16
N SER A 11 5.10 12.05 10.90
CA SER A 11 6.42 11.53 11.30
C SER A 11 6.55 11.42 12.82
N GLU A 12 6.06 12.41 13.57
CA GLU A 12 6.05 12.35 15.03
C GLU A 12 5.12 11.24 15.53
N TRP A 13 3.93 11.10 14.94
CA TRP A 13 3.02 10.00 15.27
C TRP A 13 3.68 8.63 15.04
N ILE A 14 4.39 8.42 13.93
CA ILE A 14 5.15 7.18 13.67
C ILE A 14 6.16 6.93 14.80
N LYS A 15 6.92 7.97 15.17
CA LYS A 15 7.93 7.91 16.24
C LYS A 15 7.34 7.50 17.58
N GLU A 16 6.24 8.13 17.98
CA GLU A 16 5.54 7.79 19.21
C GLU A 16 5.08 6.32 19.24
N ARG A 17 4.49 5.82 18.14
CA ARG A 17 3.99 4.44 18.08
C ARG A 17 5.10 3.40 18.17
N VAL A 18 6.24 3.65 17.52
CA VAL A 18 7.41 2.74 17.59
C VAL A 18 8.01 2.74 19.00
N VAL A 19 8.13 3.91 19.64
CA VAL A 19 8.64 4.03 21.02
C VAL A 19 7.70 3.36 22.03
N GLU A 20 6.38 3.56 21.89
CA GLU A 20 5.36 2.93 22.73
C GLU A 20 5.39 1.39 22.64
N ALA A 21 5.71 0.85 21.46
CA ALA A 21 5.87 -0.58 21.25
C ALA A 21 7.21 -1.15 21.78
N GLY A 22 8.16 -0.30 22.21
CA GLY A 22 9.51 -0.72 22.61
C GLY A 22 10.40 -1.19 21.45
N ALA A 23 10.02 -0.87 20.21
CA ALA A 23 10.77 -1.22 19.01
C ALA A 23 11.93 -0.23 18.78
N GLN A 24 12.91 -0.66 17.99
CA GLN A 24 14.18 0.06 17.74
C GLN A 24 14.20 0.81 16.40
N GLY A 25 13.17 0.62 15.57
CA GLY A 25 13.13 1.20 14.23
C GLY A 25 11.99 0.67 13.39
N ILE A 26 12.12 0.86 12.08
CA ILE A 26 11.08 0.61 11.09
C ILE A 26 11.63 -0.19 9.92
N VAL A 27 10.83 -1.14 9.46
CA VAL A 27 10.99 -1.76 8.15
C VAL A 27 9.74 -1.51 7.29
N LEU A 28 9.93 -1.23 6.01
CA LEU A 28 8.83 -1.05 5.06
C LEU A 28 9.19 -1.56 3.66
N GLY A 29 8.17 -1.88 2.85
CA GLY A 29 8.37 -2.22 1.45
C GLY A 29 8.47 -0.96 0.59
N MET A 30 9.47 -0.91 -0.30
CA MET A 30 9.64 0.16 -1.30
C MET A 30 9.36 -0.42 -2.68
N SER A 31 8.18 -0.12 -3.24
CA SER A 31 7.74 -0.64 -4.54
C SER A 31 8.08 0.27 -5.71
N GLY A 32 8.50 1.52 -5.45
CA GLY A 32 8.67 2.55 -6.48
C GLY A 32 7.37 3.24 -6.87
N GLY A 33 6.25 2.88 -6.24
CA GLY A 33 4.98 3.60 -6.32
C GLY A 33 4.88 4.74 -5.31
N LEU A 34 3.88 5.61 -5.52
CA LEU A 34 3.63 6.81 -4.71
C LEU A 34 3.54 6.50 -3.21
N ASP A 35 2.68 5.56 -2.83
CA ASP A 35 2.35 5.25 -1.43
C ASP A 35 3.59 4.85 -0.63
N SER A 36 4.37 3.93 -1.21
CA SER A 36 5.61 3.47 -0.59
C SER A 36 6.66 4.57 -0.52
N SER A 37 6.69 5.49 -1.49
CA SER A 37 7.65 6.59 -1.54
C SER A 37 7.36 7.64 -0.46
N VAL A 38 6.09 8.06 -0.34
CA VAL A 38 5.63 8.96 0.72
C VAL A 38 5.89 8.36 2.09
N THR A 39 5.49 7.09 2.27
CA THR A 39 5.69 6.37 3.54
C THR A 39 7.16 6.26 3.91
N ALA A 40 8.04 5.95 2.95
CA ALA A 40 9.49 5.84 3.17
C ALA A 40 10.10 7.14 3.66
N VAL A 41 9.73 8.27 3.06
CA VAL A 41 10.22 9.59 3.45
C VAL A 41 9.73 9.97 4.85
N LEU A 42 8.47 9.70 5.18
CA LEU A 42 7.93 9.94 6.52
C LEU A 42 8.62 9.07 7.58
N CYS A 43 8.86 7.79 7.28
CA CYS A 43 9.60 6.88 8.17
C CYS A 43 11.05 7.36 8.38
N LYS A 44 11.74 7.75 7.31
CA LYS A 44 13.11 8.29 7.38
C LYS A 44 13.19 9.56 8.22
N ARG A 45 12.17 10.41 8.20
CA ARG A 45 12.08 11.60 9.06
C ARG A 45 11.87 11.23 10.52
N ALA A 46 11.04 10.22 10.80
CA ALA A 46 10.78 9.73 12.15
C ALA A 46 11.99 9.01 12.77
N PHE A 47 12.68 8.17 11.97
CA PHE A 47 13.84 7.36 12.36
C PHE A 47 14.97 7.47 11.32
N PRO A 48 15.80 8.52 11.39
CA PRO A 48 16.85 8.76 10.41
C PRO A 48 17.85 7.60 10.27
N ASP A 49 18.21 6.97 11.38
CA ASP A 49 19.27 5.95 11.39
C ASP A 49 18.73 4.51 11.39
N THR A 50 17.46 4.32 11.75
CA THR A 50 16.85 2.99 11.93
C THR A 50 15.60 2.79 11.05
N THR A 51 15.67 3.28 9.82
CA THR A 51 14.68 2.99 8.75
C THR A 51 15.31 2.07 7.70
N LEU A 52 14.71 0.90 7.48
CA LEU A 52 15.10 -0.06 6.44
C LEU A 52 14.01 -0.20 5.37
N GLY A 53 14.33 0.17 4.14
CA GLY A 53 13.49 -0.09 2.97
C GLY A 53 13.82 -1.44 2.31
N LEU A 54 12.83 -2.30 2.11
CA LEU A 54 12.99 -3.54 1.34
C LEU A 54 12.44 -3.37 -0.07
N ILE A 55 13.31 -3.55 -1.07
CA ILE A 55 12.93 -3.61 -2.48
C ILE A 55 12.75 -5.07 -2.84
N MET A 56 11.49 -5.50 -3.03
CA MET A 56 11.11 -6.92 -3.13
C MET A 56 10.45 -7.24 -4.48
N PRO A 57 11.21 -7.26 -5.58
CA PRO A 57 10.65 -7.64 -6.87
C PRO A 57 10.15 -9.08 -6.82
N CYS A 58 9.06 -9.34 -7.52
CA CYS A 58 8.47 -10.68 -7.64
C CYS A 58 7.83 -10.78 -9.02
N LEU A 59 8.71 -10.93 -10.03
CA LEU A 59 8.37 -10.74 -11.44
C LEU A 59 7.75 -9.35 -11.65
N SER A 60 8.44 -8.34 -11.12
CA SER A 60 8.08 -6.91 -11.15
C SER A 60 8.79 -6.21 -12.30
N SER A 61 8.34 -5.00 -12.66
CA SER A 61 8.98 -4.22 -13.72
C SER A 61 10.34 -3.65 -13.27
N GLU A 62 11.26 -3.45 -14.22
CA GLU A 62 12.54 -2.77 -13.93
C GLU A 62 12.34 -1.31 -13.53
N GLU A 63 11.28 -0.67 -14.03
CA GLU A 63 10.90 0.70 -13.71
C GLU A 63 10.58 0.86 -12.22
N ASP A 64 9.81 -0.07 -11.64
CA ASP A 64 9.48 -0.08 -10.21
C ASP A 64 10.73 -0.12 -9.33
N ILE A 65 11.70 -0.97 -9.70
CA ILE A 65 12.98 -1.09 -9.00
C ILE A 65 13.78 0.20 -9.14
N THR A 66 13.79 0.80 -10.33
CA THR A 66 14.49 2.07 -10.62
C THR A 66 13.93 3.21 -9.76
N HIS A 67 12.60 3.35 -9.69
CA HIS A 67 11.94 4.38 -8.88
C HIS A 67 12.16 4.15 -7.37
N ALA A 68 12.12 2.91 -6.89
CA ALA A 68 12.44 2.60 -5.50
C ALA A 68 13.87 3.02 -5.13
N ASN A 69 14.84 2.74 -6.01
CA ASN A 69 16.23 3.15 -5.84
C ASN A 69 16.42 4.67 -5.93
N LEU A 70 15.66 5.35 -6.78
CA LEU A 70 15.67 6.81 -6.89
C LEU A 70 15.26 7.46 -5.57
N ILE A 71 14.16 7.01 -4.96
CA ILE A 71 13.72 7.49 -3.65
C ILE A 71 14.76 7.19 -2.57
N ALA A 72 15.27 5.96 -2.53
CA ALA A 72 16.27 5.57 -1.55
C ALA A 72 17.53 6.45 -1.64
N SER A 73 18.00 6.73 -2.85
CA SER A 73 19.17 7.57 -3.11
C SER A 73 18.91 9.03 -2.75
N LYS A 74 17.78 9.59 -3.17
CA LYS A 74 17.42 11.00 -2.93
C LYS A 74 17.28 11.33 -1.45
N PHE A 75 16.69 10.41 -0.67
CA PHE A 75 16.39 10.64 0.74
C PHE A 75 17.32 9.87 1.70
N HIS A 76 18.39 9.28 1.18
CA HIS A 76 19.39 8.52 1.94
C HIS A 76 18.78 7.44 2.83
N ILE A 77 17.85 6.66 2.28
CA ILE A 77 17.19 5.56 2.98
C ILE A 77 18.02 4.30 2.79
N ALA A 78 18.36 3.62 3.90
CA ALA A 78 19.05 2.34 3.81
C ALA A 78 18.12 1.29 3.19
N THR A 79 18.62 0.55 2.20
CA THR A 79 17.81 -0.44 1.48
C THR A 79 18.46 -1.80 1.37
N LYS A 80 17.62 -2.82 1.19
CA LYS A 80 18.03 -4.17 0.82
C LYS A 80 17.12 -4.69 -0.29
N VAL A 81 17.73 -5.28 -1.33
CA VAL A 81 17.01 -5.92 -2.43
C VAL A 81 16.87 -7.41 -2.14
N ILE A 82 15.66 -7.94 -2.27
CA ILE A 82 15.35 -9.35 -2.06
C ILE A 82 14.40 -9.80 -3.18
N ASP A 83 14.96 -10.44 -4.19
CA ASP A 83 14.16 -10.97 -5.30
C ASP A 83 13.37 -12.22 -4.85
N LEU A 84 12.05 -12.11 -4.93
CA LEU A 84 11.10 -13.15 -4.52
C LEU A 84 10.59 -13.97 -5.72
N SER A 85 11.11 -13.73 -6.93
CA SER A 85 10.63 -14.36 -8.17
C SER A 85 10.77 -15.88 -8.14
N ASP A 86 11.90 -16.40 -7.65
CA ASP A 86 12.16 -17.84 -7.66
C ASP A 86 11.35 -18.59 -6.59
N ILE A 87 11.19 -17.99 -5.40
CA ILE A 87 10.33 -18.58 -4.36
C ILE A 87 8.86 -18.56 -4.80
N PHE A 88 8.42 -17.51 -5.48
CA PHE A 88 7.08 -17.44 -6.05
C PHE A 88 6.85 -18.53 -7.09
N LYS A 89 7.75 -18.71 -8.07
CA LYS A 89 7.67 -19.80 -9.05
C LYS A 89 7.69 -21.18 -8.39
N SER A 90 8.57 -21.37 -7.40
CA SER A 90 8.67 -22.63 -6.65
C SER A 90 7.36 -22.96 -5.92
N PHE A 91 6.72 -21.93 -5.34
CA PHE A 91 5.45 -22.10 -4.65
C PHE A 91 4.31 -22.42 -5.63
N LEU A 92 4.28 -21.79 -6.81
CA LEU A 92 3.31 -22.14 -7.86
C LEU A 92 3.46 -23.58 -8.34
N ASN A 93 4.69 -24.02 -8.58
CA ASN A 93 4.97 -25.40 -8.97
C ASN A 93 4.49 -26.41 -7.91
N LEU A 94 4.67 -26.09 -6.62
CA LEU A 94 4.20 -26.93 -5.51
C LEU A 94 2.66 -27.01 -5.46
N LEU A 95 1.97 -25.93 -5.85
CA LEU A 95 0.51 -25.87 -5.89
C LEU A 95 -0.07 -26.51 -7.17
N GLU A 96 0.77 -27.06 -8.05
CA GLU A 96 0.38 -27.58 -9.36
C GLU A 96 -0.42 -26.55 -10.18
N ASP A 97 -0.13 -25.25 -9.99
CA ASP A 97 -0.78 -24.16 -10.70
C ASP A 97 -0.12 -23.99 -12.07
N GLU A 98 -0.64 -24.73 -13.05
CA GLU A 98 -0.22 -24.64 -14.45
C GLU A 98 -0.71 -23.35 -15.16
N ASP A 99 -1.56 -22.54 -14.51
CA ASP A 99 -2.20 -21.38 -15.14
C ASP A 99 -1.26 -20.17 -15.24
N TYR A 100 -0.23 -20.08 -14.39
CA TYR A 100 0.76 -19.00 -14.47
C TYR A 100 1.57 -19.03 -15.77
N ASP A 101 1.94 -20.22 -16.25
CA ASP A 101 2.71 -20.39 -17.50
C ASP A 101 1.81 -20.28 -18.74
N ARG A 102 0.50 -20.52 -18.57
CA ARG A 102 -0.53 -20.42 -19.62
C ARG A 102 -1.02 -18.99 -19.87
N SER A 103 -0.10 -18.02 -19.90
CA SER A 103 -0.32 -16.62 -20.32
C SER A 103 -1.02 -16.43 -21.69
N VAL A 104 -1.40 -17.52 -22.35
CA VAL A 104 -2.21 -17.61 -23.57
C VAL A 104 -3.73 -17.51 -23.32
N ARG A 105 -4.26 -17.59 -22.07
CA ARG A 105 -5.72 -17.64 -21.82
C ARG A 105 -6.28 -16.70 -20.72
N GLY A 106 -5.83 -15.46 -20.64
CA GLY A 106 -6.49 -14.40 -19.86
C GLY A 106 -5.76 -13.94 -18.60
N PRO A 107 -6.37 -13.08 -17.77
CA PRO A 107 -5.73 -12.53 -16.57
C PRO A 107 -5.44 -13.63 -15.54
N ILE A 108 -4.28 -13.54 -14.90
CA ILE A 108 -3.85 -14.44 -13.82
C ILE A 108 -4.91 -14.49 -12.72
N SER A 109 -5.13 -15.66 -12.11
CA SER A 109 -6.10 -15.80 -11.03
C SER A 109 -5.76 -14.87 -9.85
N LEU A 110 -6.78 -14.29 -9.21
CA LEU A 110 -6.59 -13.44 -8.04
C LEU A 110 -5.90 -14.20 -6.89
N ALA A 111 -6.05 -15.53 -6.82
CA ALA A 111 -5.35 -16.36 -5.85
C ALA A 111 -3.83 -16.29 -6.04
N VAL A 112 -3.36 -16.45 -7.29
CA VAL A 112 -1.94 -16.35 -7.65
C VAL A 112 -1.41 -14.94 -7.45
N ALA A 113 -2.16 -13.92 -7.90
CA ALA A 113 -1.77 -12.52 -7.73
C ALA A 113 -1.53 -12.15 -6.25
N ASN A 114 -2.38 -12.64 -5.35
CA ASN A 114 -2.28 -12.40 -3.90
C ASN A 114 -1.07 -13.09 -3.24
N LEU A 115 -0.40 -14.05 -3.87
CA LEU A 115 0.80 -14.67 -3.30
C LEU A 115 1.96 -13.68 -3.21
N LYS A 116 2.12 -12.79 -4.21
CA LYS A 116 3.21 -11.81 -4.24
C LYS A 116 3.24 -10.90 -3.00
N PRO A 117 2.15 -10.17 -2.64
CA PRO A 117 2.14 -9.34 -1.44
C PRO A 117 2.24 -10.15 -0.14
N ARG A 118 1.79 -11.42 -0.11
CA ARG A 118 1.97 -12.31 1.04
C ARG A 118 3.44 -12.72 1.25
N LEU A 119 4.16 -13.03 0.17
CA LEU A 119 5.60 -13.30 0.24
C LEU A 119 6.38 -12.06 0.69
N ARG A 120 5.99 -10.87 0.20
CA ARG A 120 6.56 -9.59 0.67
C ARG A 120 6.31 -9.36 2.15
N MET A 121 5.09 -9.62 2.63
CA MET A 121 4.74 -9.53 4.05
C MET A 121 5.61 -10.46 4.91
N ILE A 122 5.79 -11.72 4.51
CA ILE A 122 6.67 -12.68 5.22
C ILE A 122 8.09 -12.11 5.33
N CYS A 123 8.61 -11.55 4.24
CA CYS A 123 9.93 -10.95 4.22
C CYS A 123 10.02 -9.74 5.16
N LEU A 124 9.04 -8.83 5.15
CA LEU A 124 8.99 -7.67 6.04
C LEU A 124 9.03 -8.08 7.51
N TYR A 125 8.17 -9.01 7.91
CA TYR A 125 8.13 -9.48 9.31
C TYR A 125 9.38 -10.25 9.72
N TYR A 126 10.06 -10.94 8.80
CA TYR A 126 11.37 -11.53 9.10
C TYR A 126 12.40 -10.48 9.54
N PHE A 127 12.51 -9.36 8.81
CA PHE A 127 13.41 -8.27 9.18
C PHE A 127 12.94 -7.52 10.43
N ALA A 128 11.63 -7.29 10.56
CA ALA A 128 11.03 -6.69 11.75
C ALA A 128 11.44 -7.44 13.02
N ASN A 129 11.25 -8.78 13.03
CA ASN A 129 11.59 -9.61 14.17
C ASN A 129 13.10 -9.68 14.45
N THR A 130 13.91 -9.73 13.39
CA THR A 130 15.38 -9.82 13.52
C THR A 130 15.99 -8.54 14.08
N LEU A 131 15.42 -7.39 13.75
CA LEU A 131 15.95 -6.06 14.11
C LEU A 131 15.20 -5.42 15.29
N ASN A 132 14.15 -6.07 15.81
CA ASN A 132 13.18 -5.48 16.73
C ASN A 132 12.56 -4.18 16.17
N TYR A 133 12.14 -4.20 14.91
CA TYR A 133 11.50 -3.08 14.20
C TYR A 133 9.99 -3.34 14.05
N LEU A 134 9.22 -2.27 13.76
CA LEU A 134 7.83 -2.41 13.32
C LEU A 134 7.73 -2.38 11.79
N VAL A 135 6.76 -3.12 11.24
CA VAL A 135 6.39 -3.07 9.83
C VAL A 135 5.46 -1.89 9.59
N VAL A 136 5.88 -0.93 8.77
CA VAL A 136 5.04 0.21 8.37
C VAL A 136 4.44 -0.03 6.99
N GLY A 137 3.11 0.03 6.92
CA GLY A 137 2.34 -0.14 5.70
C GLY A 137 2.08 1.15 4.96
N THR A 138 1.72 0.99 3.69
CA THR A 138 1.56 2.10 2.74
C THR A 138 0.11 2.35 2.35
N GLY A 139 -0.84 1.53 2.82
CA GLY A 139 -2.25 1.66 2.43
C GLY A 139 -2.84 3.00 2.82
N ASN A 140 -3.40 3.72 1.84
CA ASN A 140 -4.13 4.97 2.04
C ASN A 140 -5.62 4.73 2.34
N LYS A 141 -6.33 5.77 2.80
CA LYS A 141 -7.76 5.69 3.14
C LYS A 141 -8.59 5.14 1.99
N SER A 142 -8.34 5.62 0.77
CA SER A 142 -9.09 5.26 -0.43
C SER A 142 -9.05 3.76 -0.68
N GLU A 143 -7.85 3.16 -0.68
CA GLU A 143 -7.63 1.72 -0.87
C GLU A 143 -8.25 0.92 0.28
N ILE A 144 -8.02 1.35 1.52
CA ILE A 144 -8.52 0.68 2.73
C ILE A 144 -10.05 0.64 2.71
N ALA A 145 -10.70 1.77 2.41
CA ALA A 145 -12.15 1.94 2.44
C ALA A 145 -12.86 0.92 1.54
N ILE A 146 -12.36 0.72 0.32
CA ILE A 146 -12.93 -0.26 -0.63
C ILE A 146 -12.28 -1.65 -0.52
N GLY A 147 -11.30 -1.82 0.36
CA GLY A 147 -10.57 -3.06 0.59
C GLY A 147 -9.72 -3.51 -0.58
N TYR A 148 -9.15 -2.55 -1.30
CA TYR A 148 -8.26 -2.73 -2.44
C TYR A 148 -6.82 -2.96 -1.95
N PHE A 149 -6.65 -4.08 -1.27
CA PHE A 149 -5.37 -4.59 -0.76
C PHE A 149 -5.49 -6.09 -0.51
N THR A 150 -4.36 -6.79 -0.38
CA THR A 150 -4.37 -8.21 -0.06
C THR A 150 -4.47 -8.41 1.45
N LYS A 151 -5.54 -9.08 1.90
CA LYS A 151 -5.66 -9.46 3.32
C LYS A 151 -4.52 -10.41 3.70
N TYR A 152 -3.80 -10.07 4.77
CA TYR A 152 -2.56 -10.74 5.19
C TYR A 152 -1.42 -10.70 4.16
N GLY A 153 -1.45 -9.74 3.24
CA GLY A 153 -0.34 -9.36 2.39
C GLY A 153 0.13 -7.95 2.75
N ASP A 154 -0.01 -7.00 1.81
CA ASP A 154 0.28 -5.58 1.99
C ASP A 154 -0.56 -4.91 3.09
N GLY A 155 -1.74 -5.46 3.42
CA GLY A 155 -2.54 -5.00 4.56
C GLY A 155 -2.15 -5.58 5.93
N ALA A 156 -1.17 -6.48 6.01
CA ALA A 156 -0.67 -6.99 7.29
C ALA A 156 0.58 -6.20 7.70
N VAL A 157 0.37 -5.23 8.58
CA VAL A 157 1.37 -4.26 9.03
C VAL A 157 1.05 -3.83 10.46
N ASP A 158 2.02 -3.20 11.12
CA ASP A 158 1.86 -2.72 12.50
C ASP A 158 1.34 -1.27 12.53
N LEU A 159 1.72 -0.44 11.55
CA LEU A 159 1.34 0.97 11.44
C LEU A 159 0.87 1.34 10.03
N LEU A 160 -0.12 2.24 9.93
CA LEU A 160 -0.65 2.78 8.67
C LEU A 160 -0.68 4.32 8.70
N PRO A 161 0.47 5.00 8.50
CA PRO A 161 0.56 6.45 8.58
C PRO A 161 -0.30 7.20 7.55
N LEU A 162 -0.60 6.56 6.41
CA LEU A 162 -1.44 7.12 5.34
C LEU A 162 -2.91 6.68 5.44
N GLY A 163 -3.26 5.85 6.44
CA GLY A 163 -4.55 5.16 6.49
C GLY A 163 -5.77 6.08 6.64
N ASP A 164 -5.55 7.36 6.98
CA ASP A 164 -6.59 8.38 7.06
C ASP A 164 -6.51 9.46 5.95
N LEU A 165 -5.59 9.31 5.00
CA LEU A 165 -5.42 10.22 3.86
C LEU A 165 -6.04 9.63 2.60
N LEU A 166 -6.85 10.41 1.89
CA LEU A 166 -7.32 10.08 0.55
C LEU A 166 -6.17 10.16 -0.47
N LYS A 167 -6.26 9.45 -1.59
CA LYS A 167 -5.19 9.40 -2.62
C LYS A 167 -4.86 10.79 -3.16
N THR A 168 -5.88 11.61 -3.34
CA THR A 168 -5.75 13.01 -3.79
C THR A 168 -5.08 13.91 -2.74
N GLU A 169 -5.22 13.60 -1.45
CA GLU A 169 -4.51 14.30 -0.36
C GLU A 169 -3.07 13.82 -0.26
N GLU A 170 -2.84 12.52 -0.41
CA GLU A 170 -1.52 11.90 -0.45
C GLU A 170 -0.67 12.45 -1.61
N ARG A 171 -1.24 12.62 -2.82
CA ARG A 171 -0.53 13.24 -3.97
C ARG A 171 -0.05 14.66 -3.64
N LYS A 172 -0.84 15.45 -2.90
CA LYS A 172 -0.43 16.79 -2.46
C LYS A 172 0.71 16.71 -1.45
N LEU A 173 0.60 15.80 -0.48
CA LEU A 173 1.66 15.54 0.49
C LEU A 173 2.95 15.09 -0.20
N ALA A 174 2.88 14.26 -1.23
CA ALA A 174 4.03 13.81 -2.00
C ALA A 174 4.79 14.97 -2.66
N ALA A 175 4.06 15.93 -3.25
CA ALA A 175 4.66 17.13 -3.82
C ALA A 175 5.37 17.99 -2.74
N GLU A 176 4.75 18.14 -1.57
CA GLU A 176 5.36 18.85 -0.42
C GLU A 176 6.58 18.14 0.16
N LEU A 177 6.62 16.80 0.07
CA LEU A 177 7.76 15.97 0.46
C LEU A 177 8.86 15.94 -0.60
N GLU A 178 8.71 16.67 -1.71
CA GLU A 178 9.64 16.71 -2.83
C GLU A 178 9.85 15.32 -3.46
N ILE A 179 8.83 14.46 -3.45
CA ILE A 179 8.85 13.21 -4.22
C ILE A 179 9.00 13.57 -5.72
N PRO A 180 9.86 12.87 -6.49
CA PRO A 180 10.02 13.12 -7.91
C PRO A 180 8.70 13.08 -8.69
N GLU A 181 8.51 14.04 -9.60
CA GLU A 181 7.27 14.18 -10.38
C GLU A 181 6.96 12.92 -11.20
N GLU A 182 7.98 12.20 -11.69
CA GLU A 182 7.78 10.95 -12.43
C GLU A 182 7.14 9.84 -11.58
N ILE A 183 7.30 9.88 -10.25
CA ILE A 183 6.63 8.95 -9.32
C ILE A 183 5.23 9.45 -8.97
N ILE A 184 5.04 10.78 -8.84
CA ILE A 184 3.73 11.38 -8.57
C ILE A 184 2.78 11.19 -9.76
N ALA A 185 3.27 11.40 -10.98
CA ALA A 185 2.51 11.30 -12.22
C ALA A 185 2.32 9.85 -12.71
N LYS A 186 3.04 8.88 -12.12
CA LYS A 186 2.92 7.47 -12.47
C LYS A 186 1.47 6.98 -12.28
N VAL A 187 0.98 6.21 -13.24
CA VAL A 187 -0.34 5.58 -13.16
C VAL A 187 -0.32 4.56 -12.02
N PRO A 188 -1.24 4.66 -11.02
CA PRO A 188 -1.30 3.70 -9.92
C PRO A 188 -1.54 2.27 -10.40
N THR A 189 -0.74 1.35 -9.87
CA THR A 189 -0.80 -0.08 -10.16
C THR A 189 -0.40 -0.86 -8.91
N ALA A 190 -1.06 -1.99 -8.69
CA ALA A 190 -0.70 -2.97 -7.67
C ALA A 190 0.54 -3.79 -8.05
N GLY A 191 0.98 -3.74 -9.32
CA GLY A 191 2.18 -4.43 -9.81
C GLY A 191 2.08 -5.96 -9.72
N LEU A 192 0.85 -6.50 -9.77
CA LEU A 192 0.60 -7.93 -9.58
C LEU A 192 0.64 -8.72 -10.89
N TRP A 193 0.20 -8.13 -12.00
CA TRP A 193 0.30 -8.69 -13.36
C TRP A 193 0.41 -7.57 -14.42
N ALA A 194 0.82 -7.93 -15.64
CA ALA A 194 1.10 -6.97 -16.71
C ALA A 194 -0.17 -6.22 -17.17
N GLY A 195 -0.04 -4.90 -17.37
CA GLY A 195 -1.12 -4.04 -17.89
C GLY A 195 -2.21 -3.68 -16.88
N GLN A 196 -2.09 -4.07 -15.61
CA GLN A 196 -3.03 -3.75 -14.55
C GLN A 196 -2.91 -2.28 -14.13
N THR A 197 -4.05 -1.60 -13.96
CA THR A 197 -4.13 -0.27 -13.34
C THR A 197 -5.25 -0.25 -12.31
N ASP A 198 -5.05 0.53 -11.24
CA ASP A 198 -6.00 0.54 -10.13
C ASP A 198 -7.35 1.11 -10.56
N GLU A 199 -7.34 2.23 -11.28
CA GLU A 199 -8.58 2.84 -11.80
C GLU A 199 -9.32 1.93 -12.78
N GLY A 200 -8.59 1.08 -13.52
CA GLY A 200 -9.16 0.07 -14.40
C GLY A 200 -9.92 -1.01 -13.63
N GLU A 201 -9.36 -1.51 -12.52
CA GLU A 201 -10.01 -2.51 -11.67
C GLU A 201 -11.14 -1.93 -10.81
N ILE A 202 -10.91 -0.75 -10.23
CA ILE A 202 -11.90 -0.03 -9.43
C ILE A 202 -13.08 0.40 -10.32
N GLY A 203 -12.80 0.79 -11.56
CA GLY A 203 -13.77 1.24 -12.56
C GLY A 203 -14.16 2.72 -12.43
N MET A 204 -13.33 3.52 -11.75
CA MET A 204 -13.44 4.98 -11.65
C MET A 204 -12.08 5.58 -11.27
N SER A 205 -11.90 6.88 -11.49
CA SER A 205 -10.67 7.56 -11.06
C SER A 205 -10.64 7.79 -9.55
N TYR A 206 -9.44 8.03 -9.02
CA TYR A 206 -9.28 8.37 -7.60
C TYR A 206 -9.99 9.69 -7.23
N GLU A 207 -10.11 10.66 -8.12
CA GLU A 207 -10.86 11.91 -7.83
C GLU A 207 -12.34 11.63 -7.56
N VAL A 208 -12.92 10.70 -8.31
CA VAL A 208 -14.32 10.27 -8.12
C VAL A 208 -14.45 9.43 -6.87
N LEU A 209 -13.56 8.44 -6.70
CA LEU A 209 -13.57 7.56 -5.52
C LEU A 209 -13.43 8.35 -4.23
N ASP A 210 -12.42 9.21 -4.14
CA ASP A 210 -12.14 10.04 -2.96
C ASP A 210 -13.28 10.99 -2.65
N GLY A 211 -13.86 11.61 -3.69
CA GLY A 211 -15.02 12.48 -3.55
C GLY A 211 -16.24 11.77 -2.98
N ILE A 212 -16.50 10.53 -3.40
CA ILE A 212 -17.57 9.69 -2.85
C ILE A 212 -17.26 9.28 -1.41
N ILE A 213 -16.05 8.79 -1.12
CA ILE A 213 -15.64 8.39 0.24
C ILE A 213 -15.77 9.55 1.22
N ALA A 214 -15.21 10.72 0.88
CA ALA A 214 -15.25 11.91 1.73
C ALA A 214 -16.68 12.36 2.03
N ALA A 215 -17.58 12.29 1.04
CA ALA A 215 -18.96 12.70 1.23
C ALA A 215 -19.78 11.66 2.03
N LEU A 216 -19.46 10.37 1.92
CA LEU A 216 -20.03 9.31 2.76
C LEU A 216 -19.62 9.48 4.22
N GLU A 217 -18.34 9.79 4.50
CA GLU A 217 -17.84 10.03 5.87
C GLU A 217 -18.53 11.22 6.55
N ARG A 218 -18.84 12.27 5.79
CA ARG A 218 -19.57 13.46 6.29
C ARG A 218 -21.08 13.25 6.45
N GLY A 219 -21.61 12.12 6.01
CA GLY A 219 -23.05 11.86 6.01
C GLY A 219 -23.85 12.69 5.00
N GLU A 220 -23.20 13.27 3.99
CA GLU A 220 -23.84 14.17 3.01
C GLU A 220 -24.52 13.41 1.85
N VAL A 221 -25.36 12.43 2.15
CA VAL A 221 -25.95 11.52 1.14
C VAL A 221 -26.72 12.27 0.03
N SER A 222 -27.37 13.39 0.36
CA SER A 222 -28.10 14.22 -0.61
C SER A 222 -27.19 15.10 -1.50
N SER A 223 -25.95 15.37 -1.09
CA SER A 223 -24.97 16.10 -1.92
C SER A 223 -24.25 15.14 -2.87
N ILE A 224 -24.06 13.88 -2.46
CA ILE A 224 -23.42 12.82 -3.25
C ILE A 224 -24.14 12.61 -4.58
N HIS A 225 -25.46 12.38 -4.56
CA HIS A 225 -26.24 12.10 -5.77
C HIS A 225 -26.39 13.30 -6.72
N ARG A 226 -26.00 14.51 -6.28
CA ARG A 226 -25.93 15.70 -7.14
C ARG A 226 -24.57 15.85 -7.82
N LYS A 227 -23.50 15.30 -7.23
CA LYS A 227 -22.13 15.43 -7.72
C LYS A 227 -21.64 14.19 -8.46
N PHE A 228 -22.16 13.01 -8.14
CA PHE A 228 -21.72 11.74 -8.68
C PHE A 228 -22.90 10.91 -9.16
N GLU A 229 -22.67 10.18 -10.25
CA GLU A 229 -23.65 9.26 -10.82
C GLU A 229 -24.07 8.20 -9.78
N PRO A 230 -25.38 7.94 -9.57
CA PRO A 230 -25.86 6.99 -8.57
C PRO A 230 -25.23 5.60 -8.67
N VAL A 231 -24.91 5.15 -9.90
CA VAL A 231 -24.26 3.85 -10.15
C VAL A 231 -22.84 3.77 -9.56
N MET A 232 -22.08 4.88 -9.59
CA MET A 232 -20.72 4.93 -9.03
C MET A 232 -20.78 4.90 -7.51
N VAL A 233 -21.71 5.66 -6.92
CA VAL A 233 -21.93 5.71 -5.47
C VAL A 233 -22.29 4.33 -4.92
N GLU A 234 -23.22 3.64 -5.57
CA GLU A 234 -23.63 2.30 -5.17
C GLU A 234 -22.50 1.29 -5.35
N ARG A 235 -21.70 1.42 -6.42
CA ARG A 235 -20.51 0.60 -6.62
C ARG A 235 -19.51 0.76 -5.46
N VAL A 236 -19.18 1.99 -5.05
CA VAL A 236 -18.27 2.24 -3.92
C VAL A 236 -18.84 1.63 -2.63
N LYS A 237 -20.10 1.90 -2.29
CA LYS A 237 -20.77 1.31 -1.12
C LYS A 237 -20.69 -0.22 -1.12
N ARG A 238 -20.94 -0.85 -2.27
CA ARG A 238 -20.87 -2.30 -2.43
C ARG A 238 -19.44 -2.84 -2.25
N MET A 239 -18.42 -2.13 -2.76
CA MET A 239 -17.02 -2.51 -2.55
C MET A 239 -16.64 -2.40 -1.07
N MET A 240 -17.05 -1.32 -0.41
CA MET A 240 -16.86 -1.15 1.04
C MET A 240 -17.51 -2.30 1.81
N GLU A 241 -18.80 -2.60 1.55
CA GLU A 241 -19.51 -3.64 2.29
C GLU A 241 -18.90 -5.04 2.06
N LYS A 242 -18.65 -5.42 0.80
CA LYS A 242 -18.06 -6.72 0.48
C LYS A 242 -16.68 -6.93 1.10
N SER A 243 -15.91 -5.86 1.24
CA SER A 243 -14.54 -5.92 1.79
C SER A 243 -14.46 -5.62 3.28
N ARG A 244 -15.59 -5.44 3.97
CA ARG A 244 -15.66 -5.13 5.41
C ARG A 244 -14.83 -6.08 6.26
N HIS A 245 -14.85 -7.37 5.91
CA HIS A 245 -14.06 -8.41 6.57
C HIS A 245 -12.52 -8.21 6.50
N LYS A 246 -12.01 -7.34 5.63
CA LYS A 246 -10.58 -7.00 5.55
C LYS A 246 -10.17 -5.92 6.55
N ARG A 247 -11.11 -5.06 6.98
CA ARG A 247 -10.88 -3.96 7.93
C ARG A 247 -11.27 -4.30 9.37
N GLU A 248 -12.14 -5.28 9.55
CA GLU A 248 -12.55 -5.70 10.89
C GLU A 248 -11.58 -6.69 11.52
N LYS A 249 -11.54 -6.66 12.87
CA LYS A 249 -10.89 -7.72 13.64
C LYS A 249 -11.51 -9.08 13.30
N ILE A 250 -10.72 -10.13 13.40
CA ILE A 250 -11.19 -11.51 13.19
C ILE A 250 -12.35 -11.75 14.17
N PRO A 251 -13.56 -12.12 13.68
CA PRO A 251 -14.67 -12.44 14.56
C PRO A 251 -14.29 -13.60 15.48
N VAL A 252 -14.44 -13.40 16.79
CA VAL A 252 -14.19 -14.43 17.80
C VAL A 252 -15.53 -14.92 18.33
N PHE A 253 -15.79 -16.22 18.21
CA PHE A 253 -16.93 -16.85 18.87
C PHE A 253 -16.82 -16.64 20.37
N LYS A 254 -17.85 -16.03 20.98
CA LYS A 254 -17.94 -15.84 22.42
C LYS A 254 -18.78 -16.96 23.01
N GLN A 255 -18.23 -17.67 23.98
CA GLN A 255 -18.90 -18.80 24.63
C GLN A 255 -19.95 -18.38 25.68
N SER A 256 -20.12 -17.07 25.94
CA SER A 256 -21.09 -16.52 26.89
C SER A 256 -22.52 -16.51 26.35
#